data_AF-A0A1V9FLL1-F1
#
_entry.id   AF-A0A1V9FLL1-F1
#
_cell.length_a   1.000
_cell.length_b   1.000
_cell.length_c   1.000
_cell.angle_alpha   90.00
_cell.angle_beta   90.00
_cell.angle_gamma   90.00
#
_symmetry.space_group_name_H-M   'P 1'
#
loop_
_entity.id
_entity.type
_entity.pdbx_description
1 polymer ?
#
loop_
_entity_poly.entity_id
_entity_poly.type
_entity_poly.pdbx_seq_one_letter_code
_entity_poly.pdbx_strand_id
1 'polypeptide(L)'
;MKWGIFITLLLFGTSSYAQKNILYYKKGRKTVSSYFVGSTISFLLKDREWEKGVIKKITSDSIYIQPSLFNYYLMGTDTVTFNTIGFPINDIYAMPRRGYLIDYKNGRFQINGAGGHQHFYWIKSGWLFRWGAAAYLGVAVFNGLTSKNNKVTGEDVAYSAGVFAFGCLLKYTYKPWHKIGKKYHFKVLSY
;
A
#
# COMPACT_ATOMS: atom_id res chain seq x y z
N MET A 1 -67.05 7.99 -27.74
CA MET A 1 -65.66 7.56 -28.04
C MET A 1 -64.65 8.42 -27.27
N LYS A 2 -64.40 8.15 -25.98
CA LYS A 2 -63.35 8.85 -25.19
C LYS A 2 -62.84 7.94 -24.07
N TRP A 3 -62.11 6.87 -24.43
CA TRP A 3 -61.43 5.98 -23.46
C TRP A 3 -60.05 5.51 -23.95
N GLY A 4 -59.50 6.14 -25.00
CA GLY A 4 -58.27 5.66 -25.66
C GLY A 4 -56.95 6.30 -25.20
N ILE A 5 -56.99 7.30 -24.31
CA ILE A 5 -55.79 8.13 -24.01
C ILE A 5 -55.12 7.76 -22.68
N PHE A 6 -55.74 6.96 -21.83
CA PHE A 6 -55.22 6.70 -20.47
C PHE A 6 -54.26 5.51 -20.33
N ILE A 7 -54.06 4.70 -21.38
CA ILE A 7 -53.27 3.45 -21.29
C ILE A 7 -51.82 3.62 -21.79
N THR A 8 -51.51 4.70 -22.50
CA THR A 8 -50.18 4.86 -23.14
C THR A 8 -49.09 5.44 -22.23
N LEU A 9 -49.42 5.85 -21.00
CA LEU A 9 -48.47 6.52 -20.10
C LEU A 9 -47.72 5.56 -19.13
N LEU A 10 -47.95 4.26 -19.20
CA LEU A 10 -47.47 3.27 -18.22
C LEU A 10 -46.24 2.44 -18.67
N LEU A 11 -45.66 2.71 -19.84
CA LEU A 11 -44.58 1.90 -20.41
C LEU A 11 -43.17 2.50 -20.29
N PHE A 12 -43.00 3.63 -19.58
CA PHE A 12 -41.67 4.23 -19.34
C PHE A 12 -41.10 3.89 -17.95
N GLY A 13 -41.32 2.67 -17.48
CA GLY A 13 -40.59 2.09 -16.36
C GLY A 13 -39.17 1.71 -16.78
N THR A 14 -38.32 2.69 -17.12
CA THR A 14 -36.89 2.44 -17.31
C THR A 14 -36.31 2.00 -15.97
N SER A 15 -36.05 0.71 -15.83
CA SER A 15 -35.24 0.16 -14.76
C SER A 15 -33.84 0.75 -14.88
N SER A 16 -33.54 1.73 -14.02
CA SER A 16 -32.21 2.31 -13.89
C SER A 16 -31.28 1.26 -13.28
N TYR A 17 -30.70 0.39 -14.12
CA TYR A 17 -29.65 -0.55 -13.72
C TYR A 17 -28.32 0.19 -13.53
N ALA A 18 -28.27 1.06 -12.53
CA ALA A 18 -27.03 1.59 -11.98
C ALA A 18 -26.64 0.74 -10.77
N GLN A 19 -26.51 -0.58 -10.92
CA GLN A 19 -25.97 -1.44 -9.85
C GLN A 19 -24.49 -1.10 -9.65
N LYS A 20 -24.22 -0.09 -8.81
CA LYS A 20 -22.87 0.34 -8.46
C LYS A 20 -22.41 -0.50 -7.29
N ASN A 21 -21.65 -1.55 -7.59
CA ASN A 21 -20.95 -2.31 -6.56
C ASN A 21 -19.88 -1.44 -5.91
N ILE A 22 -19.93 -1.31 -4.58
CA ILE A 22 -18.94 -0.61 -3.77
C ILE A 22 -18.19 -1.65 -2.92
N LEU A 23 -16.87 -1.56 -2.93
CA LEU A 23 -15.99 -2.37 -2.09
C LEU A 23 -15.57 -1.56 -0.87
N TYR A 24 -16.00 -1.99 0.31
CA TYR A 24 -15.59 -1.38 1.57
C TYR A 24 -14.44 -2.15 2.19
N TYR A 25 -13.35 -1.44 2.50
CA TYR A 25 -12.31 -1.91 3.41
C TYR A 25 -12.63 -1.47 4.84
N LYS A 26 -12.87 -2.43 5.73
CA LYS A 26 -13.34 -2.18 7.09
C LYS A 26 -12.34 -2.64 8.15
N LYS A 27 -12.35 -1.95 9.28
CA LYS A 27 -11.69 -2.32 10.54
C LYS A 27 -12.79 -2.56 11.58
N GLY A 28 -13.17 -3.81 11.79
CA GLY A 28 -14.37 -4.16 12.56
C GLY A 28 -15.60 -3.50 11.95
N ARG A 29 -16.31 -2.65 12.71
CA ARG A 29 -17.50 -1.92 12.23
C ARG A 29 -17.19 -0.62 11.49
N LYS A 30 -15.96 -0.11 11.57
CA LYS A 30 -15.57 1.18 10.98
C LYS A 30 -15.07 1.01 9.55
N THR A 31 -15.60 1.80 8.62
CA THR A 31 -15.05 1.90 7.26
C THR A 31 -13.73 2.64 7.29
N VAL A 32 -12.67 2.01 6.77
CA VAL A 32 -11.35 2.63 6.62
C VAL A 32 -11.24 3.30 5.25
N SER A 33 -11.71 2.62 4.21
CA SER A 33 -11.72 3.14 2.84
C SER A 33 -12.87 2.51 2.04
N SER A 34 -13.36 3.23 1.04
CA SER A 34 -14.39 2.78 0.10
C SER A 34 -13.86 2.91 -1.31
N TYR A 35 -14.05 1.86 -2.10
CA TYR A 35 -13.59 1.77 -3.47
C TYR A 35 -14.77 1.53 -4.40
N PHE A 36 -14.76 2.20 -5.54
CA PHE A 36 -15.77 2.11 -6.59
C PHE A 36 -15.08 1.90 -7.95
N VAL A 37 -15.83 1.56 -8.98
CA VAL A 37 -15.29 1.44 -10.34
C VAL A 37 -14.64 2.77 -10.77
N GLY A 38 -13.39 2.72 -11.22
CA GLY A 38 -12.55 3.89 -11.52
C GLY A 38 -11.63 4.33 -10.38
N SER A 39 -11.82 3.83 -9.15
CA SER A 39 -10.89 4.12 -8.05
C SER A 39 -9.61 3.29 -8.17
N THR A 40 -8.48 3.86 -7.71
CA THR A 40 -7.20 3.14 -7.62
C THR A 40 -7.15 2.35 -6.31
N ILE A 41 -6.78 1.08 -6.40
CA ILE A 41 -6.57 0.21 -5.25
C ILE A 41 -5.18 -0.42 -5.34
N SER A 42 -4.60 -0.70 -4.17
CA SER A 42 -3.36 -1.47 -4.06
C SER A 42 -3.47 -2.43 -2.90
N PHE A 43 -3.01 -3.65 -3.09
CA PHE A 43 -3.12 -4.72 -2.09
C PHE A 43 -1.98 -5.73 -2.24
N LEU A 44 -1.75 -6.50 -1.18
CA LEU A 44 -0.75 -7.57 -1.14
C LEU A 44 -1.49 -8.90 -1.30
N LEU A 45 -1.03 -9.73 -2.24
CA LEU A 45 -1.52 -11.08 -2.47
C LEU A 45 -0.91 -12.09 -1.48
N LYS A 46 -1.44 -13.33 -1.45
CA LYS A 46 -0.99 -14.42 -0.58
C LYS A 46 0.46 -14.84 -0.84
N ASP A 47 0.90 -14.77 -2.09
CA ASP A 47 2.28 -15.00 -2.56
C ASP A 47 3.28 -13.90 -2.13
N ARG A 48 2.79 -12.83 -1.48
CA ARG A 48 3.56 -11.64 -1.05
C ARG A 48 3.91 -10.69 -2.18
N GLU A 49 3.21 -10.75 -3.30
CA GLU A 49 3.35 -9.76 -4.36
C GLU A 49 2.35 -8.62 -4.18
N TRP A 50 2.84 -7.39 -4.38
CA TRP A 50 1.96 -6.23 -4.38
C TRP A 50 1.32 -6.08 -5.74
N GLU A 51 0.04 -5.73 -5.73
CA GLU A 51 -0.70 -5.35 -6.91
C GLU A 51 -1.24 -3.94 -6.74
N LYS A 52 -1.28 -3.19 -7.85
CA LYS A 52 -1.83 -1.84 -7.89
C LYS A 52 -2.47 -1.61 -9.25
N GLY A 53 -3.67 -1.06 -9.24
CA GLY A 53 -4.37 -0.71 -10.46
C GLY A 53 -5.67 0.03 -10.24
N VAL A 54 -6.32 0.36 -11.35
CA VAL A 54 -7.64 1.00 -11.36
C VAL A 54 -8.70 -0.08 -11.41
N ILE A 55 -9.69 -0.01 -10.52
CA ILE A 55 -10.80 -0.97 -10.50
C ILE A 55 -11.67 -0.77 -11.74
N LYS A 56 -11.84 -1.82 -12.55
CA LYS A 56 -12.74 -1.82 -13.71
C LYS A 56 -14.07 -2.49 -13.43
N LYS A 57 -14.09 -3.50 -12.56
CA LYS A 57 -15.31 -4.22 -12.19
C LYS A 57 -15.17 -4.76 -10.77
N ILE A 58 -16.27 -4.75 -10.02
CA ILE A 58 -16.37 -5.35 -8.68
C ILE A 58 -17.50 -6.37 -8.75
N THR A 59 -17.24 -7.60 -8.34
CA THR A 59 -18.25 -8.65 -8.11
C THR A 59 -18.32 -8.94 -6.61
N SER A 60 -19.23 -9.81 -6.18
CA SER A 60 -19.41 -10.18 -4.77
C SER A 60 -18.17 -10.86 -4.16
N ASP A 61 -17.39 -11.54 -4.99
CA ASP A 61 -16.29 -12.42 -4.61
C ASP A 61 -14.92 -12.01 -5.18
N SER A 62 -14.92 -11.18 -6.23
CA SER A 62 -13.73 -10.84 -7.01
C SER A 62 -13.68 -9.35 -7.36
N ILE A 63 -12.47 -8.85 -7.58
CA ILE A 63 -12.21 -7.50 -8.06
C ILE A 63 -11.39 -7.58 -9.34
N TYR A 64 -11.74 -6.77 -10.31
CA TYR A 64 -11.02 -6.69 -11.57
C TYR A 64 -10.31 -5.36 -11.62
N ILE A 65 -8.98 -5.41 -11.69
CA ILE A 65 -8.14 -4.22 -11.74
C ILE A 65 -7.42 -4.17 -13.08
N GLN A 66 -7.21 -2.95 -13.57
CA GLN A 66 -6.31 -2.68 -14.67
C GLN A 66 -5.01 -2.14 -14.07
N PRO A 67 -3.92 -2.92 -14.05
CA PRO A 67 -2.65 -2.44 -13.56
C PRO A 67 -2.11 -1.33 -14.45
N SER A 68 -1.50 -0.32 -13.83
CA SER A 68 -0.87 0.79 -14.56
C SER A 68 0.50 1.13 -13.97
N LEU A 69 1.46 1.36 -14.86
CA LEU A 69 2.80 1.82 -14.53
C LEU A 69 2.92 3.29 -14.87
N PHE A 70 3.42 4.08 -13.93
CA PHE A 70 3.71 5.48 -14.12
C PHE A 70 5.23 5.63 -14.16
N ASN A 71 5.75 5.98 -15.33
CA ASN A 71 7.15 6.30 -15.54
C ASN A 71 7.30 7.82 -15.52
N TYR A 72 7.89 8.34 -14.44
CA TYR A 72 8.20 9.76 -14.32
C TYR A 72 9.59 10.02 -14.91
N TYR A 73 9.68 10.96 -15.85
CA TYR A 73 10.94 11.45 -16.40
C TYR A 73 10.92 12.99 -16.36
N LEU A 74 12.10 13.60 -16.54
CA LEU A 74 12.29 15.04 -16.37
C LEU A 74 11.36 15.90 -17.26
N MET A 75 10.88 15.36 -18.39
CA MET A 75 10.06 16.06 -19.38
C MET A 75 8.61 15.57 -19.44
N GLY A 76 8.15 14.73 -18.49
CA GLY A 76 6.78 14.23 -18.54
C GLY A 76 6.52 12.98 -17.70
N THR A 77 5.31 12.44 -17.85
CA THR A 77 4.90 11.18 -17.25
C THR A 77 4.34 10.30 -18.34
N ASP A 78 4.93 9.11 -18.50
CA ASP A 78 4.41 8.08 -19.40
C ASP A 78 3.64 7.05 -18.56
N THR A 79 2.49 6.63 -19.07
CA THR A 79 1.62 5.68 -18.38
C THR A 79 1.38 4.46 -19.26
N VAL A 80 1.91 3.32 -18.83
CA VAL A 80 1.63 2.04 -19.47
C VAL A 80 0.50 1.34 -18.74
N THR A 81 -0.62 1.11 -19.43
CA THR A 81 -1.74 0.34 -18.89
C THR A 81 -1.74 -1.07 -19.42
N PHE A 82 -1.93 -2.04 -18.55
CA PHE A 82 -2.02 -3.45 -18.92
C PHE A 82 -3.47 -3.90 -19.13
N ASN A 83 -3.64 -5.17 -19.48
CA ASN A 83 -4.96 -5.80 -19.53
C ASN A 83 -5.59 -5.88 -18.14
N THR A 84 -6.92 -5.97 -18.11
CA THR A 84 -7.66 -6.12 -16.85
C THR A 84 -7.49 -7.55 -16.33
N ILE A 85 -7.09 -7.67 -15.07
CA ILE A 85 -6.88 -8.94 -14.38
C ILE A 85 -7.87 -9.05 -13.21
N GLY A 86 -8.46 -10.23 -13.04
CA GLY A 86 -9.39 -10.53 -11.95
C GLY A 86 -8.66 -11.18 -10.77
N PHE A 87 -8.95 -10.70 -9.57
CA PHE A 87 -8.41 -11.23 -8.32
C PHE A 87 -9.56 -11.58 -7.36
N PRO A 88 -9.59 -12.80 -6.80
CA PRO A 88 -10.51 -13.14 -5.73
C PRO A 88 -10.24 -12.29 -4.49
N ILE A 89 -11.29 -11.76 -3.85
CA ILE A 89 -11.17 -10.97 -2.62
C ILE A 89 -10.48 -11.78 -1.50
N ASN A 90 -10.69 -13.10 -1.50
CA ASN A 90 -10.07 -14.02 -0.55
C ASN A 90 -8.56 -14.22 -0.77
N ASP A 91 -8.02 -13.86 -1.93
CA ASP A 91 -6.58 -13.92 -2.21
C ASP A 91 -5.84 -12.65 -1.80
N ILE A 92 -6.59 -11.60 -1.45
CA ILE A 92 -6.03 -10.40 -0.87
C ILE A 92 -5.56 -10.69 0.56
N TYR A 93 -4.25 -10.75 0.75
CA TYR A 93 -3.62 -11.04 2.03
C TYR A 93 -3.54 -9.81 2.94
N ALA A 94 -3.22 -8.63 2.41
CA ALA A 94 -3.10 -7.41 3.21
C ALA A 94 -3.36 -6.13 2.41
N MET A 95 -3.72 -5.07 3.13
CA MET A 95 -3.80 -3.71 2.59
C MET A 95 -2.63 -2.87 3.11
N PRO A 96 -2.11 -1.91 2.33
CA PRO A 96 -1.09 -1.00 2.82
C PRO A 96 -1.68 -0.14 3.95
N ARG A 97 -0.86 0.25 4.91
CA ARG A 97 -1.27 1.24 5.90
C ARG A 97 -1.54 2.58 5.19
N ARG A 98 -2.46 3.37 5.73
CA ARG A 98 -2.79 4.69 5.18
C ARG A 98 -1.52 5.53 5.01
N GLY A 99 -1.35 6.08 3.80
CA GLY A 99 -0.24 6.95 3.39
C GLY A 99 1.04 6.22 2.93
N TYR A 100 1.07 4.88 2.95
CA TYR A 100 2.06 4.13 2.18
C TYR A 100 1.62 4.05 0.72
N LEU A 101 2.51 4.50 -0.16
CA LEU A 101 2.33 4.38 -1.61
C LEU A 101 2.98 3.09 -2.10
N ILE A 102 2.33 2.44 -3.05
CA ILE A 102 2.89 1.30 -3.77
C ILE A 102 3.33 1.80 -5.13
N ASP A 103 4.61 1.60 -5.47
CA ASP A 103 5.18 2.02 -6.73
C ASP A 103 5.87 0.84 -7.42
N TYR A 104 5.91 0.87 -8.74
CA TYR A 104 6.60 -0.14 -9.52
C TYR A 104 8.09 0.18 -9.57
N LYS A 105 8.92 -0.69 -8.98
CA LYS A 105 10.38 -0.56 -8.94
C LYS A 105 11.02 -1.93 -9.12
N ASN A 106 12.06 -2.00 -9.96
CA ASN A 106 12.81 -3.23 -10.24
C ASN A 106 11.91 -4.39 -10.70
N GLY A 107 11.02 -4.14 -11.65
CA GLY A 107 10.17 -5.17 -12.25
C GLY A 107 8.97 -5.64 -11.41
N ARG A 108 8.71 -5.03 -10.25
CA ARG A 108 7.59 -5.41 -9.37
C ARG A 108 7.04 -4.22 -8.59
N PHE A 109 5.78 -4.29 -8.18
CA PHE A 109 5.22 -3.31 -7.25
C PHE A 109 5.79 -3.52 -5.85
N GLN A 110 6.17 -2.42 -5.19
CA GLN A 110 6.77 -2.42 -3.86
C GLN A 110 6.30 -1.20 -3.07
N ILE A 111 6.33 -1.29 -1.75
CA ILE A 111 6.07 -0.13 -0.89
C ILE A 111 7.17 0.90 -1.10
N ASN A 112 6.78 2.13 -1.45
CA ASN A 112 7.69 3.24 -1.56
C ASN A 112 8.10 3.74 -0.16
N GLY A 113 9.37 3.53 0.20
CA GLY A 113 9.96 4.03 1.44
C GLY A 113 10.30 5.53 1.41
N ALA A 114 10.18 6.20 0.27
CA ALA A 114 10.51 7.62 0.11
C ALA A 114 9.53 8.56 0.84
N GLY A 115 8.31 8.12 1.15
CA GLY A 115 7.33 8.87 1.94
C GLY A 115 7.63 8.93 3.44
N GLY A 116 8.91 8.80 3.84
CA GLY A 116 9.32 8.48 5.20
C GLY A 116 8.92 9.53 6.26
N HIS A 117 8.77 10.79 5.86
CA HIS A 117 8.33 11.89 6.72
C HIS A 117 6.89 11.74 7.22
N GLN A 118 5.96 11.25 6.38
CA GLN A 118 4.55 11.22 6.74
C GLN A 118 4.21 10.19 7.84
N HIS A 119 5.09 9.23 8.09
CA HIS A 119 4.81 8.12 9.00
C HIS A 119 5.89 7.84 10.04
N PHE A 120 6.89 8.71 10.17
CA PHE A 120 8.09 8.45 10.99
C PHE A 120 8.71 7.10 10.62
N TYR A 121 8.73 6.79 9.32
CA TYR A 121 9.20 5.50 8.82
C TYR A 121 10.63 5.24 9.29
N TRP A 122 11.49 6.25 9.30
CA TRP A 122 12.91 6.11 9.66
C TRP A 122 13.12 5.64 11.10
N ILE A 123 12.26 6.09 12.02
CA ILE A 123 12.27 5.65 13.42
C ILE A 123 11.62 4.27 13.53
N LYS A 124 10.38 4.12 13.03
CA LYS A 124 9.60 2.89 13.22
C LYS A 124 10.18 1.67 12.51
N SER A 125 10.86 1.86 11.38
CA SER A 125 11.56 0.79 10.65
C SER A 125 12.98 0.56 11.16
N GLY A 126 13.42 1.31 12.17
CA GLY A 126 14.78 1.26 12.70
C GLY A 126 15.86 1.69 11.71
N TRP A 127 15.50 2.36 10.61
CA TRP A 127 16.46 2.85 9.62
C TRP A 127 17.42 3.87 10.23
N LEU A 128 16.92 4.80 11.04
CA LEU A 128 17.72 5.83 11.70
C LEU A 128 18.73 5.22 12.67
N PHE A 129 18.32 4.22 13.48
CA PHE A 129 19.21 3.57 14.43
C PHE A 129 20.31 2.76 13.72
N ARG A 130 19.99 2.08 12.63
CA ARG A 130 20.98 1.30 11.86
C ARG A 130 22.02 2.21 11.20
N TRP A 131 21.57 3.24 10.48
CA TRP A 131 22.48 4.16 9.80
C TRP A 131 23.19 5.11 10.77
N GLY A 132 22.53 5.53 11.85
CA GLY A 132 23.14 6.32 12.91
C GLY A 132 24.26 5.56 13.62
N ALA A 133 24.04 4.29 13.99
CA ALA A 133 25.07 3.45 14.58
C ALA A 133 26.24 3.19 13.63
N ALA A 134 25.95 2.90 12.35
CA ALA A 134 26.98 2.70 11.34
C ALA A 134 27.81 3.97 11.11
N ALA A 135 27.16 5.14 11.06
CA ALA A 135 27.85 6.42 10.91
C ALA A 135 28.71 6.76 12.14
N TYR A 136 28.19 6.55 13.35
CA TYR A 136 28.93 6.79 14.59
C TYR A 136 30.20 5.92 14.67
N LEU A 137 30.07 4.61 14.42
CA LEU A 137 31.21 3.71 14.38
C LEU A 137 32.19 4.08 13.25
N GLY A 138 31.68 4.46 12.08
CA GLY A 138 32.51 4.94 10.97
C GLY A 138 33.35 6.17 11.34
N VAL A 139 32.77 7.14 12.05
CA VAL A 139 33.48 8.32 12.55
C VAL A 139 34.51 7.93 13.61
N ALA A 140 34.18 7.03 14.54
CA ALA A 140 35.12 6.55 15.54
C ALA A 140 36.34 5.85 14.90
N VAL A 141 36.10 4.99 13.91
CA VAL A 141 37.15 4.32 13.14
C VAL A 141 38.01 5.32 12.37
N PHE A 142 37.39 6.28 11.68
CA PHE A 142 38.13 7.30 10.93
C PHE A 142 39.03 8.13 11.84
N ASN A 143 38.50 8.58 12.98
CA ASN A 143 39.26 9.33 13.98
C ASN A 143 40.44 8.53 14.53
N GLY A 144 40.32 7.21 14.67
CA GLY A 144 41.42 6.35 15.10
C GLY A 144 42.48 6.07 14.04
N LEU A 145 42.15 6.25 12.76
CA LEU A 145 43.13 6.18 11.67
C LEU A 145 43.88 7.51 11.52
N THR A 146 43.22 8.65 11.71
CA THR A 146 43.82 9.98 11.51
C THR A 146 44.52 10.54 12.74
N SER A 147 44.03 10.21 13.95
CA SER A 147 44.54 10.77 15.20
C SER A 147 45.20 9.67 16.05
N LYS A 148 46.51 9.79 16.27
CA LYS A 148 47.31 8.81 17.04
C LYS A 148 46.80 8.54 18.48
N ASN A 149 45.95 9.43 19.02
CA ASN A 149 45.45 9.36 20.39
C ASN A 149 43.99 8.90 20.52
N ASN A 150 43.20 8.81 19.43
CA ASN A 150 41.78 8.48 19.49
C ASN A 150 41.51 7.06 19.00
N LYS A 151 41.89 6.04 19.78
CA LYS A 151 41.61 4.65 19.43
C LYS A 151 40.12 4.36 19.63
N VAL A 152 39.52 3.63 18.69
CA VAL A 152 38.19 3.03 18.88
C VAL A 152 38.22 2.15 20.12
N THR A 153 37.32 2.43 21.06
CA THR A 153 37.22 1.65 22.30
C THR A 153 36.24 0.48 22.12
N GLY A 154 36.37 -0.53 22.99
CA GLY A 154 35.38 -1.61 23.05
C GLY A 154 33.97 -1.10 23.39
N GLU A 155 33.87 0.01 24.13
CA GLU A 155 32.61 0.66 24.47
C GLU A 155 31.93 1.27 23.24
N ASP A 156 32.67 1.98 22.38
CA ASP A 156 32.14 2.56 21.13
C ASP A 156 31.54 1.48 20.22
N VAL A 157 32.22 0.33 20.13
CA VAL A 157 31.76 -0.83 19.37
C VAL A 157 30.52 -1.44 20.02
N ALA A 158 30.52 -1.63 21.34
CA ALA A 158 29.39 -2.20 22.07
C ALA A 158 28.13 -1.33 21.94
N TYR A 159 28.25 -0.01 22.10
CA TYR A 159 27.12 0.92 21.93
C TYR A 159 26.60 0.89 20.49
N SER A 160 27.49 0.96 19.50
CA SER A 160 27.11 0.90 18.09
C SER A 160 26.41 -0.40 17.74
N ALA A 161 26.94 -1.53 18.20
CA ALA A 161 26.36 -2.85 17.98
C ALA A 161 24.96 -2.96 18.63
N GLY A 162 24.80 -2.47 19.87
CA GLY A 162 23.52 -2.47 20.57
C GLY A 162 22.45 -1.64 19.85
N VAL A 163 22.79 -0.42 19.45
CA VAL A 163 21.86 0.46 18.70
C VAL A 163 21.52 -0.12 17.32
N PHE A 164 22.50 -0.69 16.63
CA PHE A 164 22.28 -1.35 15.35
C PHE A 164 21.35 -2.57 15.49
N ALA A 165 21.59 -3.43 16.48
CA ALA A 165 20.76 -4.59 16.78
C ALA A 165 19.32 -4.19 17.10
N PHE A 166 19.13 -3.14 17.91
CA PHE A 166 17.81 -2.57 18.17
C PHE A 166 17.13 -2.08 16.89
N GLY A 167 17.86 -1.40 16.00
CA GLY A 167 17.36 -0.99 14.69
C GLY A 167 16.96 -2.17 13.79
N CYS A 168 17.70 -3.28 13.83
CA CYS A 168 17.35 -4.52 13.13
C CYS A 168 16.06 -5.15 13.70
N LEU A 169 15.90 -5.18 15.02
CA LEU A 169 14.69 -5.66 15.69
C LEU A 169 13.45 -4.85 15.28
N LEU A 170 13.58 -3.52 15.25
CA LEU A 170 12.52 -2.63 14.77
C LEU A 170 12.16 -2.92 13.31
N LYS A 171 13.16 -3.08 12.42
CA LYS A 171 12.91 -3.47 11.02
C LYS A 171 12.11 -4.77 10.91
N TYR A 172 12.45 -5.78 11.72
CA TYR A 172 11.80 -7.08 11.69
C TYR A 172 10.34 -7.03 12.17
N THR A 173 10.07 -6.24 13.21
CA THR A 173 8.71 -6.10 13.78
C THR A 173 7.83 -5.14 12.98
N TYR A 174 8.43 -4.24 12.20
CA TYR A 174 7.73 -3.22 11.44
C TYR A 174 7.00 -3.80 10.22
N LYS A 175 5.67 -3.73 10.26
CA LYS A 175 4.79 -4.17 9.16
C LYS A 175 4.04 -2.96 8.56
N PRO A 176 4.42 -2.47 7.37
CA PRO A 176 3.75 -1.34 6.71
C PRO A 176 2.38 -1.69 6.08
N TRP A 177 1.81 -2.84 6.44
CA TRP A 177 0.50 -3.29 5.96
C TRP A 177 -0.40 -3.79 7.11
N HIS A 178 -1.67 -3.96 6.80
CA HIS A 178 -2.69 -4.57 7.65
C HIS A 178 -3.16 -5.87 7.00
N LYS A 179 -2.86 -6.99 7.66
CA LYS A 179 -3.31 -8.32 7.22
C LYS A 179 -4.84 -8.38 7.23
N ILE A 180 -5.42 -8.91 6.16
CA ILE A 180 -6.85 -9.23 6.05
C ILE A 180 -7.18 -10.43 6.96
N GLY A 181 -8.33 -10.37 7.61
CA GLY A 181 -8.83 -11.36 8.55
C GLY A 181 -10.01 -10.82 9.37
N LYS A 182 -10.20 -11.32 10.60
CA LYS A 182 -11.34 -10.92 11.45
C LYS A 182 -11.40 -9.40 11.71
N LYS A 183 -10.25 -8.79 12.01
CA LYS A 183 -10.17 -7.35 12.35
C LYS A 183 -10.28 -6.45 11.12
N TYR A 184 -9.62 -6.82 10.02
CA TYR A 184 -9.60 -6.04 8.79
C TYR A 184 -10.17 -6.90 7.65
N HIS A 185 -11.27 -6.49 7.05
CA HIS A 185 -11.96 -7.30 6.05
C HIS A 185 -12.57 -6.44 4.95
N PHE A 186 -12.87 -7.08 3.82
CA PHE A 186 -13.63 -6.48 2.75
C PHE A 186 -15.12 -6.79 2.89
N LYS A 187 -15.96 -5.86 2.46
CA LYS A 187 -17.39 -6.07 2.29
C LYS A 187 -17.82 -5.44 0.97
N VAL A 188 -18.34 -6.24 0.06
CA VAL A 188 -18.98 -5.76 -1.16
C VAL A 188 -20.42 -5.40 -0.83
N LEU A 189 -20.89 -4.28 -1.36
CA LEU A 189 -22.28 -3.88 -1.28
C LEU A 189 -22.78 -3.60 -2.68
N SER A 190 -23.81 -4.32 -3.07
CA SER A 190 -24.52 -4.18 -4.33
C SER A 190 -25.82 -3.43 -4.07
N TYR A 191 -26.06 -2.39 -4.86
CA TYR A 191 -27.31 -1.63 -4.91
C TYR A 191 -28.07 -2.01 -6.17
#